data_AF-A0A2M7YS42-F1
#
_entry.id   AF-A0A2M7YS42-F1
#
_cell.length_a   1.000
_cell.length_b   1.000
_cell.length_c   1.000
_cell.angle_alpha   90.00
_cell.angle_beta   90.00
_cell.angle_gamma   90.00
#
_symmetry.space_group_name_H-M   'P 1'
#
loop_
_entity.id
_entity.type
_entity.pdbx_description
1 polymer ?
#
loop_
_entity_poly.entity_id
_entity_poly.type
_entity_poly.pdbx_seq_one_letter_code
_entity_poly.pdbx_strand_id
1 'polypeptide(L)'
;MGRVGREPHQGQGHVPLLVVGQGPASAAAEPDRRHHPVSDARGRYGLYIHVPFCSSICSYCHFARTDRHDSGLRRRYAEALVREYELRSEACPALGSGHRRLATCYLGGGTPSLLEPENLRRVLAGTLGRSETVDDPEVTAEANPESLTAELATVWREAGINRVSLGVQSLDDHVLRLLGRDCDAATTARGLELACARFDRVAADWILGPGVELASLCDQLDRAVDLGVEHFSLYLLEVHRGTALQQDLAAGKLAMPRDAKFEHLYLGAVRHLAKRGVRQYEVANFARPGAESRHNSAYWRGVPYLGLGPGAHGFSGRGRYANPGAVEAWLAPLEGGRLPDGPVDPLDLQARRLERVILGLRTTQGVPLAWLPAGFDPEPERADRLWDVREGRLVLTSRGFLRIDTIEEFLA
;
A
#
# COMPACT_ATOMS: atom_id res chain seq x y z
N MET A 1 -13.60 55.13 14.83
CA MET A 1 -12.36 55.59 14.15
C MET A 1 -11.21 54.82 14.75
N GLY A 2 -10.42 54.10 13.93
CA GLY A 2 -9.33 53.25 14.39
C GLY A 2 -9.38 51.85 13.80
N ARG A 3 -9.04 51.72 12.52
CA ARG A 3 -8.79 50.45 11.82
C ARG A 3 -7.45 49.89 12.31
N VAL A 4 -7.42 48.62 12.72
CA VAL A 4 -6.18 47.83 12.82
C VAL A 4 -6.32 46.67 11.85
N GLY A 5 -5.41 46.63 10.87
CA GLY A 5 -5.40 45.66 9.78
C GLY A 5 -5.09 44.25 10.28
N ARG A 6 -5.82 43.27 9.76
CA ARG A 6 -5.45 41.85 9.82
C ARG A 6 -4.55 41.57 8.61
N GLU A 7 -3.33 41.14 8.87
CA GLU A 7 -2.47 40.49 7.89
C GLU A 7 -3.06 39.11 7.51
N PRO A 8 -2.86 38.64 6.26
CA PRO A 8 -3.37 37.35 5.84
C PRO A 8 -2.43 36.24 6.34
N HIS A 9 -2.96 35.35 7.19
CA HIS A 9 -2.34 34.06 7.48
C HIS A 9 -2.18 33.27 6.18
N GLN A 10 -0.94 33.10 5.74
CA GLN A 10 -0.58 32.14 4.71
C GLN A 10 -0.79 30.73 5.28
N GLY A 11 -1.83 30.05 4.77
CA GLY A 11 -2.17 28.69 5.14
C GLY A 11 -1.11 27.71 4.67
N GLN A 12 -0.42 27.10 5.64
CA GLN A 12 0.36 25.88 5.42
C GLN A 12 -0.63 24.71 5.27
N GLY A 13 -0.89 24.31 4.02
CA GLY A 13 -1.61 23.08 3.71
C GLY A 13 -0.74 21.87 4.01
N HIS A 14 -0.84 21.36 5.23
CA HIS A 14 -0.37 20.02 5.60
C HIS A 14 -1.60 19.18 5.90
N VAL A 15 -2.02 18.34 4.93
CA VAL A 15 -3.07 17.35 5.13
C VAL A 15 -2.39 16.01 5.44
N PRO A 16 -2.58 15.43 6.64
CA PRO A 16 -2.10 14.09 6.94
C PRO A 16 -2.94 13.05 6.18
N LEU A 17 -2.30 11.95 5.76
CA LEU A 17 -2.97 10.73 5.33
C LEU A 17 -4.11 10.43 6.32
N LEU A 18 -5.34 10.39 5.82
CA LEU A 18 -6.55 10.33 6.63
C LEU A 18 -6.58 9.02 7.44
N VAL A 19 -6.19 9.09 8.72
CA VAL A 19 -6.61 8.12 9.73
C VAL A 19 -8.07 8.46 10.03
N VAL A 20 -8.97 7.63 9.54
CA VAL A 20 -10.41 7.78 9.73
C VAL A 20 -10.77 7.67 11.22
N GLY A 21 -11.28 8.75 11.83
CA GLY A 21 -12.17 8.67 13.00
C GLY A 21 -11.95 9.70 14.11
N GLN A 22 -12.82 10.71 14.17
CA GLN A 22 -13.27 11.37 15.41
C GLN A 22 -14.70 11.90 15.18
N GLY A 23 -15.71 11.32 15.85
CA GLY A 23 -17.09 11.81 15.85
C GLY A 23 -17.94 11.10 16.92
N PRO A 24 -18.79 11.82 17.69
CA PRO A 24 -19.31 11.33 18.96
C PRO A 24 -20.53 10.41 18.81
N ALA A 25 -20.64 9.48 19.75
CA ALA A 25 -21.68 8.46 19.83
C ALA A 25 -23.08 9.02 20.13
N SER A 26 -24.12 8.50 19.46
CA SER A 26 -25.42 8.30 20.11
C SER A 26 -26.34 7.28 19.40
N ALA A 27 -26.81 6.34 20.22
CA ALA A 27 -28.07 5.58 20.22
C ALA A 27 -28.60 4.84 18.97
N ALA A 28 -28.62 3.51 19.14
CA ALA A 28 -29.15 2.41 18.34
C ALA A 28 -30.57 2.53 17.74
N ALA A 29 -30.73 1.91 16.56
CA ALA A 29 -31.93 1.18 16.16
C ALA A 29 -31.53 -0.05 15.30
N GLU A 30 -32.15 -1.20 15.55
CA GLU A 30 -31.88 -2.50 14.91
C GLU A 30 -32.31 -2.60 13.42
N PRO A 31 -31.73 -3.52 12.62
CA PRO A 31 -31.69 -3.42 11.16
C PRO A 31 -32.84 -4.15 10.43
N ASP A 32 -33.31 -3.56 9.32
CA ASP A 32 -34.06 -4.28 8.28
C ASP A 32 -33.09 -5.14 7.45
N ARG A 33 -33.31 -6.46 7.51
CA ARG A 33 -32.56 -7.49 6.79
C ARG A 33 -33.11 -7.62 5.37
N ARG A 34 -32.63 -6.82 4.42
CA ARG A 34 -32.87 -7.10 3.00
C ARG A 34 -31.59 -7.04 2.15
N HIS A 35 -31.37 -8.17 1.47
CA HIS A 35 -30.28 -8.51 0.57
C HIS A 35 -30.01 -7.44 -0.49
N HIS A 36 -28.72 -7.10 -0.71
CA HIS A 36 -28.24 -6.61 -2.00
C HIS A 36 -26.83 -7.13 -2.35
N PRO A 37 -26.54 -7.37 -3.65
CA PRO A 37 -25.49 -8.28 -4.09
C PRO A 37 -24.17 -7.56 -4.37
N VAL A 38 -23.10 -7.98 -3.68
CA VAL A 38 -21.75 -8.09 -4.24
C VAL A 38 -21.23 -9.46 -3.81
N SER A 39 -21.46 -10.44 -4.68
CA SER A 39 -21.10 -11.84 -4.53
C SER A 39 -19.71 -12.09 -5.12
N ASP A 40 -18.68 -12.12 -4.27
CA ASP A 40 -17.52 -13.03 -4.36
C ASP A 40 -16.62 -12.98 -3.10
N ALA A 41 -16.81 -12.02 -2.19
CA ALA A 41 -16.05 -11.92 -0.92
C ALA A 41 -16.57 -12.84 0.21
N ARG A 42 -17.52 -13.74 -0.10
CA ARG A 42 -18.06 -14.71 0.86
C ARG A 42 -17.07 -15.86 0.95
N GLY A 43 -16.19 -15.82 1.95
CA GLY A 43 -15.26 -16.91 2.20
C GLY A 43 -13.81 -16.67 1.75
N ARG A 44 -13.39 -15.43 1.49
CA ARG A 44 -11.97 -15.11 1.23
C ARG A 44 -11.45 -14.02 2.17
N TYR A 45 -10.15 -14.04 2.45
CA TYR A 45 -9.43 -13.00 3.18
C TYR A 45 -7.98 -12.87 2.70
N GLY A 46 -7.32 -11.76 3.07
CA GLY A 46 -5.89 -11.54 2.86
C GLY A 46 -5.08 -11.66 4.16
N LEU A 47 -3.78 -11.90 4.02
CA LEU A 47 -2.80 -11.86 5.11
C LEU A 47 -1.73 -10.84 4.76
N TYR A 48 -1.48 -9.88 5.65
CA TYR A 48 -0.40 -8.92 5.56
C TYR A 48 0.59 -9.16 6.72
N ILE A 49 1.87 -9.29 6.38
CA ILE A 49 2.96 -9.53 7.31
C ILE A 49 3.91 -8.36 7.21
N HIS A 50 3.98 -7.56 8.28
CA HIS A 50 4.85 -6.39 8.34
C HIS A 50 6.23 -6.75 8.90
N VAL A 51 7.24 -6.73 8.04
CA VAL A 51 8.64 -6.95 8.40
C VAL A 51 9.32 -5.60 8.65
N PRO A 52 9.75 -5.26 9.89
CA PRO A 52 10.18 -3.90 10.21
C PRO A 52 11.64 -3.59 9.85
N PHE A 53 12.44 -4.57 9.41
CA PHE A 53 13.89 -4.40 9.29
C PHE A 53 14.29 -3.67 8.00
N CYS A 54 15.16 -2.67 8.10
CA CYS A 54 15.73 -1.94 6.97
C CYS A 54 17.25 -1.85 7.13
N SER A 55 18.02 -2.12 6.07
CA SER A 55 19.48 -1.91 6.04
C SER A 55 19.81 -0.45 6.33
N SER A 56 19.06 0.43 5.70
CA SER A 56 19.03 1.87 5.94
C SER A 56 17.65 2.44 5.71
N ILE A 57 17.42 3.61 6.31
CA ILE A 57 16.12 4.29 6.27
C ILE A 57 16.15 5.31 5.13
N CYS A 58 15.36 5.05 4.08
CA CYS A 58 15.17 6.01 2.98
C CYS A 58 14.64 7.35 3.50
N SER A 59 15.03 8.45 2.85
CA SER A 59 14.80 9.81 3.36
C SER A 59 13.32 10.16 3.56
N TYR A 60 12.44 9.54 2.75
CA TYR A 60 11.00 9.77 2.70
C TYR A 60 10.16 8.76 3.49
N CYS A 61 10.76 7.66 3.95
CA CYS A 61 9.99 6.56 4.53
C CYS A 61 9.32 7.00 5.84
N HIS A 62 8.05 6.63 6.03
CA HIS A 62 7.31 6.90 7.27
C HIS A 62 6.76 5.61 7.92
N PHE A 63 7.02 4.45 7.35
CA PHE A 63 6.54 3.16 7.85
C PHE A 63 7.16 2.78 9.20
N ALA A 64 6.46 1.91 9.94
CA ALA A 64 7.02 1.24 11.11
C ALA A 64 8.26 0.46 10.69
N ARG A 65 9.42 0.79 11.27
CA ARG A 65 10.69 0.22 10.84
C ARG A 65 11.76 0.34 11.90
N THR A 66 12.81 -0.45 11.74
CA THR A 66 14.00 -0.43 12.56
C THR A 66 15.24 -0.69 11.71
N ASP A 67 16.30 0.05 12.02
CA ASP A 67 17.66 -0.14 11.52
C ASP A 67 18.48 -1.08 12.42
N ARG A 68 17.84 -1.73 13.41
CA ARG A 68 18.50 -2.69 14.28
C ARG A 68 18.63 -4.04 13.58
N HIS A 69 19.87 -4.49 13.44
CA HIS A 69 20.24 -5.68 12.67
C HIS A 69 20.55 -6.91 13.53
N ASP A 70 20.26 -6.88 14.82
CA ASP A 70 20.52 -8.02 15.72
C ASP A 70 19.75 -9.28 15.28
N SER A 71 20.47 -10.38 15.08
CA SER A 71 19.87 -11.67 14.69
C SER A 71 18.97 -12.23 15.79
N GLY A 72 19.26 -11.93 17.06
CA GLY A 72 18.42 -12.27 18.20
C GLY A 72 17.04 -11.61 18.12
N LEU A 73 16.98 -10.34 17.73
CA LEU A 73 15.75 -9.58 17.49
C LEU A 73 14.95 -10.14 16.31
N ARG A 74 15.61 -10.47 15.19
CA ARG A 74 14.94 -11.08 14.01
C ARG A 74 14.31 -12.43 14.32
N ARG A 75 14.99 -13.27 15.12
CA ARG A 75 14.42 -14.52 15.61
C ARG A 75 13.23 -14.30 16.53
N ARG A 76 13.35 -13.43 17.54
CA ARG A 76 12.24 -13.09 18.45
C ARG A 76 11.03 -12.53 17.70
N TYR A 77 11.27 -11.70 16.68
CA TYR A 77 10.23 -11.22 15.78
C TYR A 77 9.51 -12.36 15.07
N ALA A 78 10.26 -13.31 14.47
CA ALA A 78 9.66 -14.43 13.75
C ALA A 78 8.82 -15.33 14.67
N GLU A 79 9.29 -15.60 15.89
CA GLU A 79 8.57 -16.37 16.91
C GLU A 79 7.30 -15.64 17.38
N ALA A 80 7.42 -14.35 17.70
CA ALA A 80 6.31 -13.52 18.14
C ALA A 80 5.24 -13.36 17.05
N LEU A 81 5.63 -13.30 15.77
CA LEU A 81 4.68 -13.18 14.67
C LEU A 81 3.83 -14.44 14.50
N VAL A 82 4.44 -15.61 14.63
CA VAL A 82 3.69 -16.89 14.65
C VAL A 82 2.76 -16.92 15.86
N ARG A 83 3.22 -16.44 17.02
CA ARG A 83 2.38 -16.35 18.22
C ARG A 83 1.21 -15.40 18.04
N GLU A 84 1.43 -14.26 17.39
CA GLU A 84 0.35 -13.31 17.06
C GLU A 84 -0.69 -13.96 16.14
N TYR A 85 -0.25 -14.67 15.09
CA TYR A 85 -1.15 -15.39 14.20
C TYR A 85 -2.04 -16.40 14.95
N GLU A 86 -1.46 -17.18 15.87
CA GLU A 86 -2.21 -18.12 16.72
C GLU A 86 -3.28 -17.39 17.54
N LEU A 87 -2.87 -16.38 18.31
CA LEU A 87 -3.77 -15.61 19.18
C LEU A 87 -4.89 -14.93 18.38
N ARG A 88 -4.59 -14.40 17.20
CA ARG A 88 -5.61 -13.78 16.34
C ARG A 88 -6.55 -14.79 15.71
N SER A 89 -6.03 -15.96 15.32
CA SER A 89 -6.85 -17.03 14.77
C SER A 89 -7.85 -17.56 15.81
N GLU A 90 -7.43 -17.63 17.08
CA GLU A 90 -8.30 -17.95 18.22
C GLU A 90 -9.33 -16.84 18.48
N ALA A 91 -8.92 -15.57 18.49
CA ALA A 91 -9.79 -14.44 18.77
C ALA A 91 -10.78 -14.12 17.64
N CYS A 92 -10.44 -14.46 16.38
CA CYS A 92 -11.28 -14.23 15.21
C CYS A 92 -11.29 -15.45 14.28
N PRO A 93 -12.05 -16.52 14.59
CA PRO A 93 -12.10 -17.74 13.77
C PRO A 93 -12.52 -17.49 12.31
N ALA A 94 -13.29 -16.42 12.08
CA ALA A 94 -13.70 -15.99 10.75
C ALA A 94 -12.53 -15.57 9.85
N LEU A 95 -11.36 -15.24 10.41
CA LEU A 95 -10.12 -14.90 9.70
C LEU A 95 -8.99 -15.92 9.91
N GLY A 96 -9.24 -17.01 10.65
CA GLY A 96 -8.19 -17.91 11.13
C GLY A 96 -8.33 -19.38 10.76
N SER A 97 -9.53 -19.98 10.77
CA SER A 97 -9.57 -21.47 10.75
C SER A 97 -10.87 -22.17 10.36
N GLY A 98 -11.90 -21.54 9.78
CA GLY A 98 -13.08 -22.35 9.41
C GLY A 98 -14.13 -21.81 8.44
N HIS A 99 -14.06 -20.55 8.03
CA HIS A 99 -15.11 -19.97 7.17
C HIS A 99 -14.61 -19.17 5.97
N ARG A 100 -13.31 -18.87 5.92
CA ARG A 100 -12.68 -18.15 4.81
C ARG A 100 -11.39 -18.83 4.42
N ARG A 101 -11.15 -18.90 3.11
CA ARG A 101 -9.90 -19.37 2.50
C ARG A 101 -8.97 -18.18 2.26
N LEU A 102 -7.70 -18.36 2.59
CA LEU A 102 -6.66 -17.36 2.35
C LEU A 102 -6.45 -17.21 0.84
N ALA A 103 -6.69 -16.01 0.33
CA ALA A 103 -6.61 -15.72 -1.11
C ALA A 103 -5.33 -15.00 -1.50
N THR A 104 -4.76 -14.22 -0.57
CA THR A 104 -3.54 -13.43 -0.78
C THR A 104 -2.71 -13.36 0.50
N CYS A 105 -1.39 -13.44 0.39
CA CYS A 105 -0.43 -13.18 1.45
C CYS A 105 0.59 -12.14 0.94
N TYR A 106 0.87 -11.12 1.72
CA TYR A 106 1.79 -10.05 1.34
C TYR A 106 2.77 -9.76 2.47
N LEU A 107 4.05 -9.97 2.20
CA LEU A 107 5.15 -9.65 3.09
C LEU A 107 5.71 -8.30 2.65
N GLY A 108 5.58 -7.28 3.50
CA GLY A 108 6.05 -5.93 3.17
C GLY A 108 6.53 -5.16 4.40
N GLY A 109 6.67 -3.84 4.25
CA GLY A 109 7.00 -2.92 5.35
C GLY A 109 8.37 -2.28 5.19
N GLY A 110 9.32 -2.73 5.99
CA GLY A 110 10.73 -2.40 5.83
C GLY A 110 11.32 -3.15 4.64
N THR A 111 11.97 -4.28 4.89
CA THR A 111 12.63 -5.06 3.84
C THR A 111 12.56 -6.56 4.18
N PRO A 112 11.53 -7.29 3.73
CA PRO A 112 11.38 -8.73 3.93
C PRO A 112 12.61 -9.56 3.55
N SER A 113 13.36 -9.13 2.54
CA SER A 113 14.61 -9.76 2.09
C SER A 113 15.78 -9.69 3.09
N LEU A 114 15.64 -8.96 4.21
CA LEU A 114 16.63 -8.97 5.30
C LEU A 114 16.36 -10.04 6.36
N LEU A 115 15.24 -10.76 6.29
CA LEU A 115 15.02 -11.94 7.12
C LEU A 115 15.92 -13.08 6.67
N GLU A 116 16.59 -13.73 7.62
CA GLU A 116 17.32 -14.95 7.33
C GLU A 116 16.37 -16.01 6.78
N PRO A 117 16.83 -16.87 5.84
CA PRO A 117 16.04 -17.96 5.28
C PRO A 117 15.30 -18.82 6.31
N GLU A 118 15.88 -19.05 7.49
CA GLU A 118 15.24 -19.79 8.57
C GLU A 118 14.05 -19.04 9.16
N ASN A 119 14.19 -17.75 9.43
CA ASN A 119 13.14 -16.91 10.01
C ASN A 119 11.98 -16.71 9.04
N LEU A 120 12.27 -16.53 7.75
CA LEU A 120 11.24 -16.48 6.71
C LEU A 120 10.43 -17.78 6.66
N ARG A 121 11.12 -18.93 6.60
CA ARG A 121 10.45 -20.24 6.58
C ARG A 121 9.59 -20.45 7.82
N ARG A 122 10.09 -20.06 9.01
CA ARG A 122 9.33 -20.09 10.27
C ARG A 122 8.04 -19.28 10.17
N VAL A 123 8.13 -18.04 9.69
CA VAL A 123 6.98 -17.15 9.51
C VAL A 123 5.96 -17.74 8.53
N LEU A 124 6.39 -18.14 7.34
CA LEU A 124 5.49 -18.66 6.31
C LEU A 124 4.84 -19.99 6.72
N ALA A 125 5.61 -20.92 7.28
CA ALA A 125 5.08 -22.19 7.77
C ALA A 125 4.13 -21.99 8.95
N GLY A 126 4.41 -21.04 9.84
CA GLY A 126 3.58 -20.74 11.01
C GLY A 126 2.33 -19.90 10.71
N THR A 127 2.19 -19.36 9.50
CA THR A 127 1.05 -18.53 9.09
C THR A 127 0.35 -19.13 7.86
N LEU A 128 0.86 -18.84 6.66
CA LEU A 128 0.37 -19.38 5.39
C LEU A 128 0.24 -20.90 5.42
N GLY A 129 1.25 -21.62 5.94
CA GLY A 129 1.24 -23.09 6.04
C GLY A 129 0.20 -23.67 7.01
N ARG A 130 -0.43 -22.83 7.85
CA ARG A 130 -1.52 -23.20 8.76
C ARG A 130 -2.88 -22.67 8.30
N SER A 131 -2.95 -21.97 7.18
CA SER A 131 -4.18 -21.41 6.61
C SER A 131 -4.77 -22.37 5.57
N GLU A 132 -6.10 -22.46 5.51
CA GLU A 132 -6.76 -23.06 4.34
C GLU A 132 -6.68 -22.06 3.19
N THR A 133 -5.97 -22.38 2.11
CA THR A 133 -5.80 -21.46 0.97
C THR A 133 -6.81 -21.74 -0.13
N VAL A 134 -7.04 -20.75 -1.00
CA VAL A 134 -7.59 -21.01 -2.34
C VAL A 134 -6.59 -21.83 -3.17
N ASP A 135 -7.01 -22.35 -4.33
CA ASP A 135 -6.17 -23.24 -5.15
C ASP A 135 -4.95 -22.52 -5.74
N ASP A 136 -5.09 -21.22 -6.05
CA ASP A 136 -4.01 -20.34 -6.51
C ASP A 136 -3.95 -19.07 -5.64
N PRO A 137 -3.31 -19.12 -4.46
CA PRO A 137 -3.14 -17.96 -3.62
C PRO A 137 -2.02 -17.06 -4.17
N GLU A 138 -2.22 -15.75 -4.18
CA GLU A 138 -1.13 -14.81 -4.48
C GLU A 138 -0.26 -14.65 -3.23
N VAL A 139 1.03 -14.92 -3.32
CA VAL A 139 1.99 -14.75 -2.22
C VAL A 139 3.09 -13.80 -2.70
N THR A 140 2.98 -12.55 -2.27
CA THR A 140 3.90 -11.47 -2.67
C THR A 140 4.89 -11.18 -1.55
N ALA A 141 6.15 -10.94 -1.90
CA ALA A 141 7.14 -10.39 -0.99
C ALA A 141 7.84 -9.16 -1.58
N GLU A 142 8.02 -8.13 -0.76
CA GLU A 142 8.79 -6.94 -1.11
C GLU A 142 10.29 -7.19 -0.94
N ALA A 143 11.09 -6.69 -1.89
CA ALA A 143 12.54 -6.68 -1.80
C ALA A 143 13.10 -5.33 -2.25
N ASN A 144 14.28 -4.97 -1.72
CA ASN A 144 15.12 -3.98 -2.36
C ASN A 144 16.10 -4.67 -3.35
N PRO A 145 16.46 -4.01 -4.47
CA PRO A 145 17.38 -4.55 -5.47
C PRO A 145 18.71 -5.05 -4.90
N GLU A 146 19.30 -4.32 -3.95
CA GLU A 146 20.58 -4.66 -3.33
C GLU A 146 20.51 -5.83 -2.34
N SER A 147 19.31 -6.19 -1.90
CA SER A 147 19.07 -7.23 -0.89
C SER A 147 18.60 -8.56 -1.48
N LEU A 148 18.18 -8.57 -2.75
CA LEU A 148 17.71 -9.79 -3.42
C LEU A 148 18.91 -10.56 -4.00
N THR A 149 19.15 -11.77 -3.50
CA THR A 149 20.17 -12.69 -4.06
C THR A 149 19.52 -13.89 -4.75
N ALA A 150 20.29 -14.62 -5.57
CA ALA A 150 19.78 -15.81 -6.25
C ALA A 150 19.41 -16.93 -5.25
N GLU A 151 20.18 -17.05 -4.17
CA GLU A 151 19.94 -18.00 -3.08
C GLU A 151 18.64 -17.62 -2.36
N LEU A 152 18.47 -16.34 -2.02
CA LEU A 152 17.24 -15.87 -1.37
C LEU A 152 16.01 -16.06 -2.26
N ALA A 153 16.12 -15.75 -3.56
CA ALA A 153 15.04 -15.98 -4.52
C ALA A 153 14.64 -17.45 -4.60
N THR A 154 15.63 -18.36 -4.53
CA THR A 154 15.36 -19.82 -4.49
C THR A 154 14.60 -20.19 -3.22
N VAL A 155 15.06 -19.72 -2.06
CA VAL A 155 14.37 -19.94 -0.77
C VAL A 155 12.93 -19.43 -0.80
N TRP A 156 12.71 -18.24 -1.37
CA TRP A 156 11.39 -17.62 -1.46
C TRP A 156 10.42 -18.47 -2.28
N ARG A 157 10.86 -18.94 -3.45
CA ARG A 157 10.05 -19.81 -4.31
C ARG A 157 9.72 -21.14 -3.64
N GLU A 158 10.70 -21.78 -3.02
CA GLU A 158 10.50 -23.01 -2.25
C GLU A 158 9.50 -22.83 -1.11
N ALA A 159 9.45 -21.63 -0.52
CA ALA A 159 8.52 -21.27 0.54
C ALA A 159 7.13 -20.82 0.03
N GLY A 160 6.91 -20.86 -1.30
CA GLY A 160 5.62 -20.56 -1.92
C GLY A 160 5.41 -19.10 -2.34
N ILE A 161 6.42 -18.23 -2.25
CA ILE A 161 6.35 -16.88 -2.81
C ILE A 161 6.34 -16.98 -4.34
N ASN A 162 5.28 -16.47 -4.95
CA ASN A 162 5.04 -16.54 -6.40
C ASN A 162 4.98 -15.16 -7.08
N ARG A 163 5.17 -14.08 -6.31
CA ARG A 163 5.29 -12.71 -6.81
C ARG A 163 6.29 -11.91 -5.99
N VAL A 164 7.06 -11.05 -6.64
CA VAL A 164 7.97 -10.09 -5.96
C VAL A 164 7.62 -8.67 -6.35
N SER A 165 7.59 -7.77 -5.37
CA SER A 165 7.57 -6.32 -5.60
C SER A 165 8.95 -5.76 -5.30
N LEU A 166 9.61 -5.21 -6.32
CA LEU A 166 10.94 -4.65 -6.19
C LEU A 166 10.86 -3.13 -6.06
N GLY A 167 11.38 -2.62 -4.96
CA GLY A 167 11.58 -1.19 -4.80
C GLY A 167 12.68 -0.70 -5.73
N VAL A 168 12.39 -0.33 -6.98
CA VAL A 168 13.37 0.24 -7.93
C VAL A 168 13.64 1.72 -7.64
N GLN A 169 12.57 2.49 -7.45
CA GLN A 169 12.46 3.94 -7.25
C GLN A 169 12.91 4.75 -8.46
N SER A 170 14.11 4.46 -8.98
CA SER A 170 14.69 5.03 -10.20
C SER A 170 15.88 4.18 -10.67
N LEU A 171 16.17 4.20 -11.97
CA LEU A 171 17.41 3.71 -12.57
C LEU A 171 18.37 4.87 -12.91
N ASP A 172 18.29 5.95 -12.14
CA ASP A 172 19.13 7.15 -12.25
C ASP A 172 19.81 7.44 -10.91
N ASP A 173 21.15 7.47 -10.91
CA ASP A 173 21.97 7.66 -9.71
C ASP A 173 21.72 9.01 -9.02
N HIS A 174 21.42 10.07 -9.78
CA HIS A 174 21.12 11.37 -9.20
C HIS A 174 19.81 11.32 -8.43
N VAL A 175 18.77 10.73 -9.01
CA VAL A 175 17.46 10.56 -8.34
C VAL A 175 17.59 9.66 -7.11
N LEU A 176 18.30 8.53 -7.21
CA LEU A 176 18.50 7.61 -6.08
C LEU A 176 19.19 8.30 -4.88
N ARG A 177 20.21 9.15 -5.14
CA ARG A 177 20.86 9.94 -4.10
C ARG A 177 19.91 10.94 -3.43
N LEU A 178 19.07 11.63 -4.20
CA LEU A 178 18.08 12.57 -3.65
C LEU A 178 17.05 11.85 -2.75
N LEU A 179 16.72 10.60 -3.09
CA LEU A 179 15.84 9.74 -2.29
C LEU A 179 16.53 9.08 -1.08
N GLY A 180 17.83 9.29 -0.90
CA GLY A 180 18.61 8.69 0.19
C GLY A 180 18.69 7.17 0.09
N ARG A 181 18.81 6.62 -1.13
CA ARG A 181 18.99 5.19 -1.37
C ARG A 181 20.46 4.80 -1.24
N ASP A 182 20.70 3.64 -0.63
CA ASP A 182 22.04 3.06 -0.44
C ASP A 182 22.51 2.19 -1.62
N CYS A 183 21.88 2.32 -2.78
CA CYS A 183 22.25 1.61 -4.00
C CYS A 183 22.28 2.55 -5.21
N ASP A 184 23.06 2.15 -6.21
CA ASP A 184 23.18 2.85 -7.49
C ASP A 184 22.26 2.22 -8.56
N ALA A 185 22.14 2.89 -9.70
CA ALA A 185 21.33 2.46 -10.83
C ALA A 185 21.80 1.10 -11.40
N ALA A 186 23.10 0.82 -11.35
CA ALA A 186 23.67 -0.45 -11.82
C ALA A 186 23.26 -1.63 -10.92
N THR A 187 23.29 -1.45 -9.60
CA THR A 187 22.80 -2.45 -8.63
C THR A 187 21.29 -2.61 -8.73
N THR A 188 20.58 -1.50 -8.90
CA THR A 188 19.13 -1.50 -9.10
C THR A 188 18.72 -2.29 -10.34
N ALA A 189 19.39 -2.05 -11.48
CA ALA A 189 19.16 -2.80 -12.71
C ALA A 189 19.44 -4.30 -12.57
N ARG A 190 20.56 -4.67 -11.93
CA ARG A 190 20.91 -6.09 -11.67
C ARG A 190 19.88 -6.78 -10.79
N GLY A 191 19.38 -6.11 -9.75
CA GLY A 191 18.32 -6.65 -8.89
C GLY A 191 17.02 -6.89 -9.66
N LEU A 192 16.67 -5.97 -10.57
CA LEU A 192 15.51 -6.10 -11.44
C LEU A 192 15.65 -7.26 -12.45
N GLU A 193 16.81 -7.38 -13.09
CA GLU A 193 17.15 -8.49 -13.98
C GLU A 193 17.07 -9.83 -13.24
N LEU A 194 17.62 -9.91 -12.02
CA LEU A 194 17.54 -11.11 -11.19
C LEU A 194 16.10 -11.46 -10.82
N ALA A 195 15.28 -10.47 -10.43
CA ALA A 195 13.88 -10.69 -10.10
C ALA A 195 13.12 -11.29 -11.31
N CYS A 196 13.26 -10.67 -12.49
CA CYS A 196 12.62 -11.14 -13.73
C CYS A 196 13.14 -12.51 -14.19
N ALA A 197 14.40 -12.84 -13.89
CA ALA A 197 14.98 -14.15 -14.20
C ALA A 197 14.55 -15.26 -13.22
N ARG A 198 14.04 -14.92 -12.04
CA ARG A 198 13.74 -15.89 -10.97
C ARG A 198 12.27 -16.05 -10.69
N PHE A 199 11.44 -15.03 -10.90
CA PHE A 199 10.02 -15.03 -10.60
C PHE A 199 9.18 -14.82 -11.86
N ASP A 200 8.07 -15.57 -11.94
CA ASP A 200 7.13 -15.44 -13.06
C ASP A 200 6.33 -14.14 -12.99
N ARG A 201 6.13 -13.61 -11.76
CA ARG A 201 5.41 -12.36 -11.52
C ARG A 201 6.28 -11.32 -10.81
N VAL A 202 6.59 -10.24 -11.51
CA VAL A 202 7.41 -9.14 -11.01
C VAL A 202 6.66 -7.82 -11.08
N ALA A 203 6.55 -7.19 -9.93
CA ALA A 203 6.17 -5.80 -9.76
C ALA A 203 7.42 -4.96 -9.51
N ALA A 204 7.41 -3.71 -9.98
CA ALA A 204 8.48 -2.77 -9.70
C ALA A 204 7.94 -1.35 -9.43
N ASP A 205 8.48 -0.73 -8.39
CA ASP A 205 7.95 0.49 -7.81
C ASP A 205 8.85 1.69 -8.18
N TRP A 206 8.29 2.76 -8.71
CA TRP A 206 8.96 4.03 -8.99
C TRP A 206 8.44 5.14 -8.09
N ILE A 207 9.31 6.10 -7.80
CA ILE A 207 8.95 7.35 -7.14
C ILE A 207 9.19 8.50 -8.10
N LEU A 208 8.13 9.23 -8.41
CA LEU A 208 8.19 10.49 -9.13
C LEU A 208 8.52 11.58 -8.12
N GLY A 209 9.55 12.38 -8.37
CA GLY A 209 10.05 13.36 -7.41
C GLY A 209 11.14 14.29 -7.97
N PRO A 210 11.88 14.99 -7.10
CA PRO A 210 13.01 15.82 -7.48
C PRO A 210 14.00 15.09 -8.40
N GLY A 211 14.46 15.75 -9.46
CA GLY A 211 15.41 15.19 -10.43
C GLY A 211 14.82 14.26 -11.49
N VAL A 212 13.54 13.88 -11.40
CA VAL A 212 12.91 13.01 -12.39
C VAL A 212 12.49 13.80 -13.63
N GLU A 213 12.98 13.34 -14.79
CA GLU A 213 12.62 13.87 -16.10
C GLU A 213 11.80 12.85 -16.90
N LEU A 214 10.76 13.32 -17.61
CA LEU A 214 9.78 12.44 -18.27
C LEU A 214 10.43 11.53 -19.31
N ALA A 215 11.37 12.05 -20.11
CA ALA A 215 12.06 11.24 -21.12
C ALA A 215 12.85 10.09 -20.48
N SER A 216 13.67 10.40 -19.46
CA SER A 216 14.42 9.39 -18.71
C SER A 216 13.48 8.39 -18.04
N LEU A 217 12.39 8.84 -17.40
CA LEU A 217 11.39 7.96 -16.80
C LEU A 217 10.80 6.99 -17.83
N CYS A 218 10.39 7.47 -19.00
CA CYS A 218 9.86 6.62 -20.06
C CYS A 218 10.87 5.57 -20.53
N ASP A 219 12.14 5.95 -20.73
CA ASP A 219 13.21 5.03 -21.12
C ASP A 219 13.44 3.94 -20.05
N GLN A 220 13.40 4.31 -18.77
CA GLN A 220 13.54 3.37 -17.66
C GLN A 220 12.36 2.39 -17.58
N LEU A 221 11.13 2.89 -17.75
CA LEU A 221 9.93 2.06 -17.79
C LEU A 221 9.96 1.11 -18.99
N ASP A 222 10.44 1.56 -20.15
CA ASP A 222 10.57 0.71 -21.33
C ASP A 222 11.54 -0.44 -21.09
N ARG A 223 12.71 -0.16 -20.51
CA ARG A 223 13.69 -1.18 -20.11
C ARG A 223 13.09 -2.19 -19.15
N ALA A 224 12.34 -1.75 -18.15
CA ALA A 224 11.69 -2.63 -17.19
C ALA A 224 10.63 -3.53 -17.85
N VAL A 225 9.81 -2.97 -18.75
CA VAL A 225 8.85 -3.76 -19.54
C VAL A 225 9.57 -4.79 -20.42
N ASP A 226 10.69 -4.41 -21.06
CA ASP A 226 11.48 -5.29 -21.92
C ASP A 226 12.15 -6.43 -21.14
N LEU A 227 12.51 -6.20 -19.87
CA LEU A 227 13.04 -7.22 -18.97
C LEU A 227 11.97 -8.23 -18.51
N GLY A 228 10.69 -7.90 -18.62
CA GLY A 228 9.58 -8.79 -18.24
C GLY A 228 8.76 -8.30 -17.05
N VAL A 229 8.95 -7.07 -16.56
CA VAL A 229 8.07 -6.50 -15.54
C VAL A 229 6.66 -6.35 -16.10
N GLU A 230 5.68 -6.90 -15.37
CA GLU A 230 4.29 -6.92 -15.77
C GLU A 230 3.39 -6.03 -14.90
N HIS A 231 3.89 -5.58 -13.76
CA HIS A 231 3.19 -4.71 -12.81
C HIS A 231 4.10 -3.56 -12.35
N PHE A 232 3.54 -2.35 -12.29
CA PHE A 232 4.27 -1.13 -11.94
C PHE A 232 3.49 -0.33 -10.92
N SER A 233 4.19 0.19 -9.92
CA SER A 233 3.65 1.20 -9.01
C SER A 233 4.35 2.53 -9.27
N LEU A 234 3.61 3.60 -9.52
CA LEU A 234 4.14 4.95 -9.70
C LEU A 234 3.64 5.84 -8.56
N TYR A 235 4.48 6.07 -7.56
CA TYR A 235 4.19 6.92 -6.43
C TYR A 235 4.64 8.35 -6.67
N LEU A 236 3.84 9.32 -6.21
CA LEU A 236 4.31 10.70 -6.09
C LEU A 236 5.05 10.82 -4.76
N LEU A 237 6.23 11.44 -4.77
CA LEU A 237 6.98 11.64 -3.55
C LEU A 237 6.21 12.55 -2.59
N GLU A 238 5.82 12.00 -1.45
CA GLU A 238 5.15 12.71 -0.38
C GLU A 238 6.11 13.05 0.77
N VAL A 239 5.79 14.13 1.48
CA VAL A 239 6.59 14.61 2.62
C VAL A 239 5.83 14.29 3.91
N HIS A 240 6.38 13.38 4.71
CA HIS A 240 5.80 13.02 6.00
C HIS A 240 6.57 13.67 7.15
N ARG A 241 5.86 13.94 8.26
CA ARG A 241 6.46 14.50 9.47
C ARG A 241 7.51 13.54 10.07
N GLY A 242 8.63 14.10 10.51
CA GLY A 242 9.70 13.35 11.17
C GLY A 242 10.64 12.60 10.22
N THR A 243 10.49 12.80 8.90
CA THR A 243 11.36 12.21 7.88
C THR A 243 12.59 13.08 7.62
N ALA A 244 13.67 12.48 7.13
CA ALA A 244 14.86 13.24 6.72
C ALA A 244 14.53 14.17 5.53
N LEU A 245 13.64 13.73 4.64
CA LEU A 245 13.11 14.55 3.55
C LEU A 245 12.49 15.86 4.05
N GLN A 246 11.65 15.80 5.10
CA GLN A 246 11.08 17.01 5.71
C GLN A 246 12.17 17.96 6.22
N GLN A 247 13.21 17.42 6.86
CA GLN A 247 14.30 18.21 7.42
C GLN A 247 15.14 18.87 6.32
N ASP A 248 15.45 18.15 5.24
CA ASP A 248 16.23 18.69 4.13
C ASP A 248 15.46 19.75 3.33
N LEU A 249 14.14 19.61 3.18
CA LEU A 249 13.28 20.66 2.62
C LEU A 249 13.24 21.89 3.52
N ALA A 250 13.06 21.72 4.83
CA ALA A 250 13.05 22.82 5.78
C ALA A 250 14.40 23.57 5.84
N ALA A 251 15.50 22.85 5.61
CA ALA A 251 16.85 23.41 5.52
C ALA A 251 17.20 23.99 4.13
N GLY A 252 16.31 23.90 3.14
CA GLY A 252 16.55 24.39 1.78
C GLY A 252 17.59 23.59 0.98
N LYS A 253 17.95 22.39 1.42
CA LYS A 253 18.90 21.50 0.72
C LYS A 253 18.28 20.80 -0.48
N LEU A 254 16.96 20.65 -0.47
CA LEU A 254 16.17 20.03 -1.52
C LEU A 254 14.96 20.93 -1.84
N ALA A 255 14.43 20.83 -3.05
CA ALA A 255 13.18 21.45 -3.44
C ALA A 255 12.26 20.41 -4.08
N MET A 256 10.98 20.43 -3.70
CA MET A 256 9.97 19.59 -4.31
C MET A 256 9.55 20.13 -5.69
N PRO A 257 9.25 19.25 -6.66
CA PRO A 257 8.58 19.67 -7.89
C PRO A 257 7.25 20.36 -7.58
N ARG A 258 6.85 21.29 -8.44
CA ARG A 258 5.49 21.87 -8.41
C ARG A 258 4.48 20.84 -8.92
N ASP A 259 3.22 20.96 -8.52
CA ASP A 259 2.12 20.07 -8.92
C ASP A 259 2.03 19.86 -10.44
N ALA A 260 2.24 20.93 -11.22
CA ALA A 260 2.23 20.86 -12.69
C ALA A 260 3.32 19.91 -13.24
N LYS A 261 4.49 19.81 -12.58
CA LYS A 261 5.54 18.85 -12.95
C LYS A 261 5.15 17.43 -12.55
N PHE A 262 4.59 17.21 -11.37
CA PHE A 262 4.08 15.89 -10.97
C PHE A 262 3.00 15.39 -11.93
N GLU A 263 2.04 16.25 -12.26
CA GLU A 263 0.98 15.95 -13.21
C GLU A 263 1.55 15.63 -14.61
N HIS A 264 2.52 16.41 -15.08
CA HIS A 264 3.21 16.13 -16.34
C HIS A 264 3.91 14.77 -16.35
N LEU A 265 4.66 14.44 -15.29
CA LEU A 265 5.37 13.17 -15.14
C LEU A 265 4.38 12.00 -15.10
N TYR A 266 3.39 12.07 -14.21
CA TYR A 266 2.44 10.98 -13.98
C TYR A 266 1.57 10.72 -15.22
N LEU A 267 0.92 11.75 -15.77
CA LEU A 267 0.08 11.57 -16.96
C LEU A 267 0.91 11.18 -18.20
N GLY A 268 2.17 11.63 -18.26
CA GLY A 268 3.13 11.18 -19.26
C GLY A 268 3.39 9.68 -19.16
N ALA A 269 3.75 9.19 -17.98
CA ALA A 269 4.01 7.78 -17.71
C ALA A 269 2.77 6.89 -17.93
N VAL A 270 1.58 7.34 -17.50
CA VAL A 270 0.29 6.66 -17.77
C VAL A 270 0.11 6.41 -19.27
N ARG A 271 0.26 7.46 -20.09
CA ARG A 271 0.12 7.34 -21.55
C ARG A 271 1.22 6.47 -22.16
N HIS A 272 2.42 6.51 -21.62
CA HIS A 272 3.56 5.74 -22.10
C HIS A 272 3.38 4.23 -21.85
N LEU A 273 3.13 3.84 -20.60
CA LEU A 273 2.85 2.45 -20.22
C LEU A 273 1.66 1.86 -20.98
N ALA A 274 0.61 2.66 -21.21
CA ALA A 274 -0.56 2.21 -21.97
C ALA A 274 -0.20 1.79 -23.41
N LYS A 275 0.77 2.44 -24.06
CA LYS A 275 1.28 2.03 -25.39
C LYS A 275 2.04 0.71 -25.34
N ARG A 276 2.63 0.38 -24.19
CA ARG A 276 3.32 -0.89 -23.92
C ARG A 276 2.37 -2.01 -23.44
N GLY A 277 1.06 -1.75 -23.38
CA GLY A 277 0.05 -2.71 -22.94
C GLY A 277 -0.09 -2.83 -21.41
N VAL A 278 0.57 -1.94 -20.66
CA VAL A 278 0.50 -1.85 -19.20
C VAL A 278 -0.48 -0.74 -18.85
N ARG A 279 -1.62 -1.06 -18.22
CA ARG A 279 -2.72 -0.11 -17.99
C ARG A 279 -2.91 0.16 -16.52
N GLN A 280 -3.28 1.39 -16.21
CA GLN A 280 -3.73 1.76 -14.87
C GLN A 280 -4.96 0.94 -14.50
N TYR A 281 -4.98 0.35 -13.31
CA TYR A 281 -6.17 -0.31 -12.78
C TYR A 281 -6.64 0.29 -11.45
N GLU A 282 -5.77 1.00 -10.73
CA GLU A 282 -6.08 1.78 -9.53
C GLU A 282 -5.14 2.98 -9.38
N VAL A 283 -5.24 3.72 -8.27
CA VAL A 283 -4.65 5.06 -8.06
C VAL A 283 -3.15 5.18 -8.38
N ALA A 284 -2.33 4.18 -8.03
CA ALA A 284 -0.87 4.22 -8.19
C ALA A 284 -0.30 3.09 -9.04
N ASN A 285 -1.11 2.09 -9.41
CA ASN A 285 -0.68 0.81 -9.94
C ASN A 285 -1.19 0.57 -11.36
N PHE A 286 -0.31 -0.04 -12.13
CA PHE A 286 -0.46 -0.35 -13.53
C PHE A 286 -0.07 -1.80 -13.75
N ALA A 287 -0.76 -2.49 -14.63
CA ALA A 287 -0.47 -3.89 -14.91
C ALA A 287 -0.77 -4.27 -16.35
N ARG A 288 -0.10 -5.30 -16.85
CA ARG A 288 -0.64 -6.10 -17.95
C ARG A 288 -1.93 -6.79 -17.48
N PRO A 289 -2.91 -7.04 -18.36
CA PRO A 289 -4.11 -7.78 -17.99
C PRO A 289 -3.77 -9.14 -17.36
N GLY A 290 -4.28 -9.40 -16.15
CA GLY A 290 -4.01 -10.63 -15.39
C GLY A 290 -2.81 -10.55 -14.44
N ALA A 291 -2.05 -9.45 -14.47
CA ALA A 291 -0.90 -9.18 -13.59
C ALA A 291 -1.24 -8.20 -12.44
N GLU A 292 -2.52 -7.82 -12.30
CA GLU A 292 -2.96 -6.93 -11.23
C GLU A 292 -2.70 -7.55 -9.85
N SER A 293 -2.19 -6.75 -8.91
CA SER A 293 -2.03 -7.17 -7.51
C SER A 293 -3.39 -7.53 -6.91
N ARG A 294 -3.64 -8.82 -6.68
CA ARG A 294 -4.88 -9.29 -6.04
C ARG A 294 -4.95 -8.79 -4.62
N HIS A 295 -3.82 -8.74 -3.91
CA HIS A 295 -3.73 -8.24 -2.55
C HIS A 295 -4.08 -6.75 -2.46
N ASN A 296 -3.45 -5.89 -3.26
CA ASN A 296 -3.73 -4.44 -3.22
C ASN A 296 -5.20 -4.17 -3.60
N SER A 297 -5.69 -4.86 -4.62
CA SER A 297 -7.09 -4.73 -5.05
C SER A 297 -8.09 -5.22 -4.00
N ALA A 298 -7.68 -6.10 -3.08
CA ALA A 298 -8.54 -6.59 -2.00
C ALA A 298 -8.88 -5.46 -1.01
N TYR A 299 -7.94 -4.56 -0.73
CA TYR A 299 -8.17 -3.38 0.12
C TYR A 299 -9.26 -2.47 -0.46
N TRP A 300 -9.16 -2.13 -1.75
CA TRP A 300 -10.15 -1.29 -2.43
C TRP A 300 -11.56 -1.89 -2.46
N ARG A 301 -11.66 -3.22 -2.42
CA ARG A 301 -12.93 -3.95 -2.38
C ARG A 301 -13.45 -4.21 -0.96
N GLY A 302 -12.74 -3.78 0.08
CA GLY A 302 -13.11 -4.01 1.47
C GLY A 302 -13.10 -5.51 1.84
N VAL A 303 -12.21 -6.30 1.22
CA VAL A 303 -12.02 -7.70 1.59
C VAL A 303 -11.35 -7.74 2.98
N PRO A 304 -11.84 -8.55 3.92
CA PRO A 304 -11.21 -8.69 5.23
C PRO A 304 -9.77 -9.20 5.12
N TYR A 305 -8.91 -8.78 6.04
CA TYR A 305 -7.53 -9.21 6.08
C TYR A 305 -6.97 -9.20 7.50
N LEU A 306 -6.02 -10.09 7.73
CA LEU A 306 -5.25 -10.18 8.96
C LEU A 306 -3.93 -9.43 8.76
N GLY A 307 -3.68 -8.39 9.54
CA GLY A 307 -2.36 -7.76 9.64
C GLY A 307 -1.58 -8.26 10.84
N LEU A 308 -0.33 -8.62 10.62
CA LEU A 308 0.60 -9.12 11.63
C LEU A 308 1.90 -8.32 11.63
N GLY A 309 2.54 -8.21 12.79
CA GLY A 309 3.82 -7.52 12.94
C GLY A 309 3.69 -6.05 13.37
N PRO A 310 4.80 -5.41 13.74
CA PRO A 310 4.80 -4.02 14.23
C PRO A 310 4.14 -3.05 13.25
N GLY A 311 3.24 -2.20 13.73
CA GLY A 311 2.55 -1.20 12.88
C GLY A 311 1.52 -1.76 11.90
N ALA A 312 1.34 -3.08 11.82
CA ALA A 312 0.36 -3.70 10.95
C ALA A 312 -1.07 -3.35 11.40
N HIS A 313 -1.94 -3.14 10.41
CA HIS A 313 -3.37 -2.96 10.62
C HIS A 313 -4.10 -4.20 10.13
N GLY A 314 -5.26 -4.52 10.70
CA GLY A 314 -6.14 -5.56 10.17
C GLY A 314 -7.59 -5.15 10.15
N PHE A 315 -8.38 -5.86 9.34
CA PHE A 315 -9.80 -5.61 9.16
C PHE A 315 -10.58 -6.91 9.15
N SER A 316 -11.46 -7.10 10.13
CA SER A 316 -12.28 -8.32 10.26
C SER A 316 -13.51 -8.35 9.35
N GLY A 317 -13.76 -7.29 8.58
CA GLY A 317 -15.04 -7.05 7.93
C GLY A 317 -16.06 -6.35 8.83
N ARG A 318 -15.75 -6.19 10.13
CA ARG A 318 -16.61 -5.51 11.11
C ARG A 318 -15.91 -4.38 11.84
N GLY A 319 -14.64 -4.58 12.17
CA GLY A 319 -13.82 -3.59 12.87
C GLY A 319 -12.36 -3.72 12.48
N ARG A 320 -11.58 -2.71 12.87
CA ARG A 320 -10.15 -2.65 12.63
C ARG A 320 -9.37 -2.62 13.93
N TYR A 321 -8.14 -3.09 13.82
CA TYR A 321 -7.13 -2.99 14.85
C TYR A 321 -5.83 -2.46 14.25
N ALA A 322 -4.97 -1.93 15.10
CA ALA A 322 -3.63 -1.51 14.73
C ALA A 322 -2.62 -1.98 15.78
N ASN A 323 -1.52 -2.55 15.31
CA ASN A 323 -0.39 -2.91 16.15
C ASN A 323 0.47 -1.68 16.46
N PRO A 324 1.13 -1.64 17.63
CA PRO A 324 2.14 -0.64 17.94
C PRO A 324 3.25 -0.65 16.89
N GLY A 325 3.69 0.52 16.44
CA GLY A 325 4.75 0.65 15.42
C GLY A 325 6.14 0.28 15.94
N ALA A 326 6.43 0.51 17.22
CA ALA A 326 7.71 0.15 17.82
C ALA A 326 7.79 -1.37 18.06
N VAL A 327 8.88 -2.00 17.61
CA VAL A 327 9.06 -3.46 17.66
C VAL A 327 8.93 -3.99 19.09
N GLU A 328 9.54 -3.33 20.07
CA GLU A 328 9.50 -3.74 21.48
C GLU A 328 8.11 -3.61 22.09
N ALA A 329 7.36 -2.57 21.72
CA ALA A 329 5.99 -2.37 22.19
C ALA A 329 5.04 -3.44 21.62
N TRP A 330 5.33 -3.93 20.40
CA TRP A 330 4.61 -5.05 19.79
C TRP A 330 5.02 -6.40 20.41
N LEU A 331 6.31 -6.63 20.69
CA LEU A 331 6.81 -7.88 21.27
C LEU A 331 6.32 -8.14 22.71
N ALA A 332 6.39 -7.13 23.58
CA ALA A 332 6.13 -7.29 25.01
C ALA A 332 4.79 -7.98 25.39
N PRO A 333 3.63 -7.60 24.82
CA PRO A 333 2.37 -8.27 25.13
C PRO A 333 2.29 -9.71 24.59
N LEU A 334 2.95 -10.00 23.45
CA LEU A 334 2.95 -11.33 22.83
C LEU A 334 3.73 -12.35 23.65
N GLU A 335 4.84 -11.93 24.29
CA GLU A 335 5.58 -12.75 25.26
C GLU A 335 4.71 -13.15 26.46
N GLY A 336 3.75 -12.30 26.83
CA GLY A 336 2.74 -12.57 27.85
C GLY A 336 1.47 -13.26 27.34
N GLY A 337 1.43 -13.72 26.08
CA GLY A 337 0.28 -14.40 25.49
C GLY A 337 -0.93 -13.51 25.22
N ARG A 338 -0.73 -12.21 25.03
CA ARG A 338 -1.79 -11.23 24.75
C ARG A 338 -1.57 -10.58 23.39
N LEU A 339 -2.66 -10.17 22.73
CA LEU A 339 -2.57 -9.40 21.49
C LEU A 339 -1.98 -8.01 21.76
N PRO A 340 -1.19 -7.46 20.82
CA PRO A 340 -0.48 -6.20 20.99
C PRO A 340 -1.32 -4.96 20.69
N ASP A 341 -2.56 -5.12 20.21
CA ASP A 341 -3.34 -4.08 19.57
C ASP A 341 -4.38 -3.39 20.47
N GLY A 342 -4.90 -2.29 19.95
CA GLY A 342 -6.16 -1.70 20.40
C GLY A 342 -7.14 -1.56 19.22
N PRO A 343 -8.46 -1.56 19.48
CA PRO A 343 -9.45 -1.25 18.45
C PRO A 343 -9.25 0.20 17.99
N VAL A 344 -9.23 0.42 16.68
CA VAL A 344 -9.03 1.76 16.08
C VAL A 344 -10.26 2.28 15.34
N ASP A 345 -11.39 1.57 15.42
CA ASP A 345 -12.51 1.84 14.52
C ASP A 345 -13.88 1.72 15.21
N PRO A 346 -14.50 2.86 15.55
CA PRO A 346 -15.92 2.96 15.86
C PRO A 346 -16.68 3.63 14.70
N LEU A 347 -16.49 3.22 13.44
CA LEU A 347 -17.26 3.79 12.34
C LEU A 347 -18.72 3.32 12.38
N ASP A 348 -19.63 4.29 12.33
CA ASP A 348 -21.05 4.02 12.14
C ASP A 348 -21.36 3.54 10.70
N LEU A 349 -22.62 3.18 10.46
CA LEU A 349 -23.05 2.66 9.16
C LEU A 349 -22.91 3.67 8.01
N GLN A 350 -22.97 4.97 8.28
CA GLN A 350 -22.84 5.99 7.23
C GLN A 350 -21.38 6.16 6.84
N ALA A 351 -20.48 6.23 7.81
CA ALA A 351 -19.05 6.28 7.56
C ALA A 351 -18.55 5.06 6.75
N ARG A 352 -19.10 3.86 7.02
CA ARG A 352 -18.81 2.64 6.23
C ARG A 352 -19.29 2.72 4.78
N ARG A 353 -20.42 3.38 4.52
CA ARG A 353 -20.93 3.57 3.15
C ARG A 353 -20.05 4.55 2.38
N LEU A 354 -19.71 5.66 3.00
CA LEU A 354 -18.82 6.66 2.40
C LEU A 354 -17.42 6.06 2.13
N GLU A 355 -16.85 5.36 3.10
CA GLU A 355 -15.58 4.66 2.93
C GLU A 355 -15.60 3.72 1.71
N ARG A 356 -16.69 2.97 1.53
CA ARG A 356 -16.83 2.09 0.35
C ARG A 356 -16.85 2.87 -0.97
N VAL A 357 -17.46 4.06 -0.99
CA VAL A 357 -17.44 4.95 -2.15
C VAL A 357 -16.01 5.41 -2.43
N ILE A 358 -15.35 5.95 -1.40
CA ILE A 358 -13.99 6.46 -1.46
C ILE A 358 -13.00 5.38 -1.95
N LEU A 359 -13.02 4.20 -1.34
CA LEU A 359 -12.15 3.08 -1.72
C LEU A 359 -12.45 2.57 -3.14
N GLY A 360 -13.73 2.58 -3.56
CA GLY A 360 -14.10 2.17 -4.91
C GLY A 360 -13.62 3.16 -5.98
N LEU A 361 -13.64 4.47 -5.68
CA LEU A 361 -13.15 5.53 -6.56
C LEU A 361 -11.63 5.50 -6.76
N ARG A 362 -10.88 4.87 -5.85
CA ARG A 362 -9.44 4.57 -6.02
C ARG A 362 -9.16 3.55 -7.12
N THR A 363 -10.19 2.98 -7.76
CA THR A 363 -10.06 2.01 -8.85
C THR A 363 -10.61 2.54 -10.18
N THR A 364 -10.09 2.03 -11.29
CA THR A 364 -10.62 2.34 -12.63
C THR A 364 -12.03 1.78 -12.87
N GLN A 365 -12.49 0.84 -12.03
CA GLN A 365 -13.86 0.36 -12.04
C GLN A 365 -14.84 1.38 -11.44
N GLY A 366 -14.34 2.30 -10.60
CA GLY A 366 -15.15 3.30 -9.92
C GLY A 366 -16.31 2.71 -9.12
N VAL A 367 -17.37 3.49 -8.96
CA VAL A 367 -18.53 3.14 -8.10
C VAL A 367 -19.85 3.30 -8.83
N PRO A 368 -20.86 2.45 -8.55
CA PRO A 368 -22.22 2.69 -9.04
C PRO A 368 -22.75 4.06 -8.60
N LEU A 369 -23.46 4.76 -9.48
CA LEU A 369 -24.06 6.06 -9.14
C LEU A 369 -25.01 5.96 -7.92
N ALA A 370 -25.68 4.82 -7.76
CA ALA A 370 -26.57 4.57 -6.62
C ALA A 370 -25.85 4.48 -5.26
N TRP A 371 -24.51 4.44 -5.23
CA TRP A 371 -23.75 4.49 -3.97
C TRP A 371 -23.39 5.92 -3.54
N LEU A 372 -23.52 6.89 -4.45
CA LEU A 372 -23.14 8.27 -4.18
C LEU A 372 -24.11 8.92 -3.17
N PRO A 373 -23.63 9.88 -2.35
CA PRO A 373 -24.48 10.63 -1.43
C PRO A 373 -25.68 11.28 -2.13
N ALA A 374 -26.82 11.37 -1.43
CA ALA A 374 -28.00 12.02 -1.97
C ALA A 374 -27.71 13.50 -2.29
N GLY A 375 -28.07 13.95 -3.49
CA GLY A 375 -27.79 15.32 -3.95
C GLY A 375 -26.42 15.50 -4.61
N PHE A 376 -25.58 14.46 -4.65
CA PHE A 376 -24.38 14.48 -5.50
C PHE A 376 -24.82 14.52 -6.97
N ASP A 377 -24.48 15.61 -7.65
CA ASP A 377 -24.67 15.75 -9.09
C ASP A 377 -23.36 15.36 -9.80
N PRO A 378 -23.33 14.25 -10.56
CA PRO A 378 -22.13 13.86 -11.30
C PRO A 378 -21.83 14.79 -12.50
N GLU A 379 -22.75 15.70 -12.86
CA GLU A 379 -22.66 16.49 -14.09
C GLU A 379 -21.88 17.83 -14.03
N PRO A 380 -21.66 18.55 -12.90
CA PRO A 380 -20.91 19.81 -12.93
C PRO A 380 -19.55 19.71 -12.22
N GLU A 381 -18.55 19.24 -12.97
CA GLU A 381 -17.19 19.80 -13.04
C GLU A 381 -16.52 19.38 -14.37
N ARG A 382 -17.18 19.71 -15.50
CA ARG A 382 -16.66 19.47 -16.85
C ARG A 382 -15.44 20.33 -17.23
N ALA A 383 -14.94 21.19 -16.35
CA ALA A 383 -13.80 22.05 -16.64
C ALA A 383 -12.46 21.28 -16.70
N ASP A 384 -12.27 20.28 -15.82
CA ASP A 384 -10.99 19.57 -15.69
C ASP A 384 -11.01 18.08 -16.04
N ARG A 385 -12.21 17.52 -16.35
CA ARG A 385 -12.41 16.10 -16.75
C ARG A 385 -11.83 15.12 -15.73
N LEU A 386 -12.13 15.31 -14.44
CA LEU A 386 -11.64 14.47 -13.34
C LEU A 386 -12.34 13.11 -13.26
N TRP A 387 -13.59 13.01 -13.69
CA TRP A 387 -14.32 11.75 -13.79
C TRP A 387 -15.17 11.67 -15.06
N ASP A 388 -15.58 10.45 -15.38
CA ASP A 388 -16.58 10.15 -16.41
C ASP A 388 -17.71 9.31 -15.79
N VAL A 389 -18.87 9.29 -16.44
CA VAL A 389 -19.93 8.32 -16.16
C VAL A 389 -19.92 7.26 -17.25
N ARG A 390 -19.69 5.99 -16.88
CA ARG A 390 -19.66 4.85 -17.80
C ARG A 390 -20.54 3.73 -17.25
N GLU A 391 -21.53 3.30 -18.03
CA GLU A 391 -22.41 2.17 -17.67
C GLU A 391 -23.05 2.30 -16.27
N GLY A 392 -23.48 3.51 -15.91
CA GLY A 392 -24.10 3.77 -14.60
C GLY A 392 -23.12 3.80 -13.41
N ARG A 393 -21.81 3.98 -13.70
CA ARG A 393 -20.75 4.10 -12.70
C ARG A 393 -20.01 5.43 -12.86
N LEU A 394 -19.64 6.05 -11.75
CA LEU A 394 -18.70 7.16 -11.73
C LEU A 394 -17.28 6.58 -11.67
N VAL A 395 -16.45 6.92 -12.66
CA VAL A 395 -15.07 6.45 -12.79
C VAL A 395 -14.12 7.64 -12.86
N LEU A 396 -13.02 7.60 -12.12
CA LEU A 396 -12.01 8.64 -12.20
C LEU A 396 -11.20 8.51 -13.49
N THR A 397 -10.85 9.65 -14.09
CA THR A 397 -9.81 9.69 -15.11
C THR A 397 -8.42 9.61 -14.45
N SER A 398 -7.37 9.40 -15.23
CA SER A 398 -6.00 9.46 -14.68
C SER A 398 -5.66 10.80 -14.04
N ARG A 399 -6.30 11.90 -14.48
CA ARG A 399 -6.18 13.21 -13.83
C ARG A 399 -7.01 13.27 -12.55
N GLY A 400 -8.17 12.63 -12.51
CA GLY A 400 -8.98 12.47 -11.29
C GLY A 400 -8.25 11.77 -10.16
N PHE A 401 -7.46 10.72 -10.46
CA PHE A 401 -6.64 10.05 -9.45
C PHE A 401 -5.62 10.98 -8.77
N LEU A 402 -5.11 11.99 -9.48
CA LEU A 402 -4.20 13.01 -8.91
C LEU A 402 -4.90 14.02 -8.00
N ARG A 403 -6.23 14.00 -7.93
CA ARG A 403 -7.06 14.90 -7.13
C ARG A 403 -8.02 14.14 -6.24
N ILE A 404 -7.72 12.86 -5.97
CA ILE A 404 -8.65 11.99 -5.29
C ILE A 404 -8.96 12.49 -3.87
N ASP A 405 -7.98 13.01 -3.15
CA ASP A 405 -8.22 13.52 -1.80
C ASP A 405 -9.20 14.71 -1.81
N THR A 406 -9.10 15.59 -2.81
CA THR A 406 -10.08 16.68 -3.02
C THR A 406 -11.47 16.12 -3.35
N ILE A 407 -11.55 15.06 -4.16
CA ILE A 407 -12.82 14.39 -4.49
C ILE A 407 -13.42 13.72 -3.25
N GLU A 408 -12.59 13.12 -2.39
CA GLU A 408 -13.00 12.52 -1.13
C GLU A 408 -13.59 13.57 -0.18
N GLU A 409 -12.97 14.76 -0.08
CA GLU A 409 -13.49 15.90 0.69
C GLU A 409 -14.86 16.39 0.18
N PHE A 410 -15.09 16.37 -1.15
CA PHE A 410 -16.41 16.74 -1.71
C PHE A 410 -17.50 15.71 -1.43
N LEU A 411 -17.14 14.44 -1.19
CA LEU A 411 -18.08 13.35 -0.94
C LEU A 411 -18.42 13.17 0.55
N ALA A 412 -17.54 13.64 1.44
CA ALA A 412 -17.70 13.61 2.89
C ALA A 412 -18.60 14.73 3.40
#